data_AF-A0A8J3CAJ9-F1
#
_entry.id   AF-A0A8J3CAJ9-F1
#
_cell.length_a   1.000
_cell.length_b   1.000
_cell.length_c   1.000
_cell.angle_alpha   90.00
_cell.angle_beta   90.00
_cell.angle_gamma   90.00
#
_symmetry.space_group_name_H-M   'P 1'
#
loop_
_entity.id
_entity.type
_entity.pdbx_description
1 polymer ?
#
loop_
_entity_poly.entity_id
_entity_poly.type
_entity_poly.pdbx_seq_one_letter_code
_entity_poly.pdbx_strand_id
1 'polypeptide(L)'
;MTNEPRPVEYRITAVQVSEEPGLGPCYRVTQETPDGLVLYVLPRAAIASDMELYGIDDPLTVLDWRLHGSQDPAAPLTPDPDREPASISAALEARTLDAGREYAAFALHAGHVPDEHRARVRRDVDAVTDHVTAAKTTAAQLRAAEIDQVKTRFRVAEDDGLAALRDLVADHAAEIDAARAEYRRDLITSILQHPQPSPPP
;
A
#
# COMPACT_ATOMS: atom_id res chain seq x y z
N MET A 1 21.17 9.20 -33.35
CA MET A 1 21.24 9.55 -31.92
C MET A 1 19.84 9.90 -31.49
N THR A 2 19.13 8.95 -30.89
CA THR A 2 17.79 9.18 -30.33
C THR A 2 17.97 10.00 -29.06
N ASN A 3 17.51 11.25 -29.09
CA ASN A 3 17.37 12.08 -27.89
C ASN A 3 16.21 11.46 -27.10
N GLU A 4 16.50 10.53 -26.19
CA GLU A 4 15.50 10.12 -25.21
C GLU A 4 15.17 11.34 -24.35
N PRO A 5 13.87 11.67 -24.18
CA PRO A 5 13.48 12.78 -23.33
C PRO A 5 13.95 12.50 -21.90
N ARG A 6 14.67 13.46 -21.30
CA ARG A 6 15.04 13.37 -19.88
C ARG A 6 13.77 13.38 -19.04
N PRO A 7 13.72 12.61 -17.94
CA PRO A 7 12.57 12.64 -17.05
C PRO A 7 12.36 14.06 -16.51
N VAL A 8 11.09 14.43 -16.36
CA VAL A 8 10.69 15.65 -15.67
C VAL A 8 11.09 15.51 -14.21
N GLU A 9 11.81 16.50 -13.68
CA GLU A 9 12.29 16.49 -12.30
C GLU A 9 11.43 17.40 -11.42
N TYR A 10 11.07 16.89 -10.25
CA TYR A 10 10.38 17.62 -9.20
C TYR A 10 11.27 17.77 -7.99
N ARG A 11 11.25 18.93 -7.35
CA ARG A 11 12.03 19.20 -6.14
C ARG A 11 11.12 19.35 -4.95
N ILE A 12 11.41 18.69 -3.84
CA ILE A 12 10.74 18.97 -2.57
C ILE A 12 11.38 20.22 -1.97
N THR A 13 10.58 21.27 -1.74
CA THR A 13 11.08 22.55 -1.22
C THR A 13 10.69 22.79 0.24
N ALA A 14 9.68 22.08 0.74
CA ALA A 14 9.32 22.10 2.15
C ALA A 14 8.57 20.83 2.55
N VAL A 15 8.77 20.41 3.80
CA VAL A 15 8.04 19.31 4.42
C VAL A 15 7.57 19.76 5.80
N GLN A 16 6.31 19.48 6.12
CA GLN A 16 5.73 19.77 7.43
C GLN A 16 4.84 18.63 7.88
N VAL A 17 4.74 18.43 9.19
CA VAL A 17 3.73 17.55 9.79
C VAL A 17 2.52 18.39 10.16
N SER A 18 1.33 17.94 9.78
CA SER A 18 0.06 18.57 10.16
C SER A 18 -0.96 17.52 10.60
N GLU A 19 -1.95 17.98 11.36
CA GLU A 19 -3.18 17.21 11.62
C GLU A 19 -4.25 17.68 10.64
N GLU A 20 -4.67 16.79 9.73
CA GLU A 20 -5.69 17.09 8.72
C GLU A 20 -7.04 16.52 9.15
N PRO A 21 -8.13 17.32 9.14
CA PRO A 21 -9.46 16.87 9.54
C PRO A 21 -9.91 15.62 8.76
N GLY A 22 -10.18 14.54 9.48
CA GLY A 22 -10.64 13.27 8.89
C GLY A 22 -9.54 12.39 8.27
N LEU A 23 -8.30 12.87 8.18
CA LEU A 23 -7.13 12.10 7.71
C LEU A 23 -6.10 11.84 8.82
N GLY A 24 -6.19 12.61 9.91
CA GLY A 24 -5.24 12.53 11.02
C GLY A 24 -3.88 13.10 10.65
N PRO A 25 -2.78 12.53 11.18
CA PRO A 25 -1.45 13.06 10.95
C PRO A 25 -0.97 12.85 9.51
N CYS A 26 -0.50 13.93 8.87
CA CYS A 26 -0.10 13.98 7.47
C CYS A 26 1.28 14.64 7.29
N TYR A 27 1.96 14.26 6.21
CA TYR A 27 3.09 15.00 5.65
C TYR A 27 2.58 15.96 4.58
N ARG A 28 2.74 17.26 4.81
CA ARG A 28 2.53 18.30 3.81
C ARG A 28 3.84 18.53 3.08
N VAL A 29 3.90 18.11 1.83
CA VAL A 29 5.08 18.16 0.96
C VAL A 29 4.84 19.23 -0.10
N THR A 30 5.61 20.32 -0.05
CA THR A 30 5.61 21.33 -1.12
C THR A 30 6.63 20.94 -2.17
N GLN A 31 6.19 20.84 -3.42
CA GLN A 31 6.99 20.42 -4.55
C GLN A 31 7.04 21.52 -5.60
N GLU A 32 8.23 21.77 -6.14
CA GLU A 32 8.43 22.58 -7.33
C GLU A 32 8.42 21.66 -8.56
N THR A 33 7.53 21.97 -9.50
CA THR A 33 7.37 21.30 -10.78
C THR A 33 7.60 22.28 -11.94
N PRO A 34 7.76 21.81 -13.19
CA PRO A 34 7.84 22.71 -14.34
C PRO A 34 6.63 23.64 -14.49
N ASP A 35 5.46 23.23 -13.98
CA ASP A 35 4.21 23.97 -14.08
C ASP A 35 3.95 24.89 -12.87
N GLY A 36 4.78 24.80 -11.82
CA GLY A 36 4.73 25.66 -10.64
C GLY A 36 4.86 24.89 -9.32
N LEU A 37 4.38 25.51 -8.24
CA LEU A 37 4.39 24.90 -6.91
C LEU A 37 3.12 24.06 -6.69
N VAL A 38 3.32 22.83 -6.24
CA VAL A 38 2.26 21.87 -5.89
C VAL A 38 2.37 21.51 -4.42
N LEU A 39 1.22 21.43 -3.74
CA LEU A 39 1.13 20.89 -2.39
C LEU A 39 0.58 19.47 -2.46
N TYR A 40 1.36 18.52 -1.95
CA TYR A 40 0.96 17.13 -1.77
C TYR A 40 0.76 16.83 -0.29
N VAL A 41 -0.41 16.30 0.07
CA VAL A 41 -0.75 15.93 1.45
C VAL A 41 -0.77 14.40 1.52
N LEU A 42 0.17 13.82 2.25
CA LEU A 42 0.32 12.37 2.41
C LEU A 42 -0.05 11.94 3.83
N PRO A 43 -1.21 11.30 4.04
CA PRO A 43 -1.57 10.75 5.35
C PRO A 43 -0.60 9.65 5.77
N ARG A 44 -0.19 9.62 7.05
CA ARG A 44 0.62 8.51 7.58
C ARG A 44 -0.10 7.17 7.44
N ALA A 45 -1.43 7.18 7.63
CA ALA A 45 -2.28 6.03 7.44
C ALA A 45 -2.22 5.45 6.00
N ALA A 46 -1.94 6.28 4.99
CA ALA A 46 -1.81 5.84 3.61
C ALA A 46 -0.49 5.07 3.35
N ILE A 47 0.57 5.37 4.12
CA ILE A 47 1.82 4.58 4.11
C ILE A 47 1.54 3.26 4.81
N ALA A 48 0.94 3.29 6.00
CA ALA A 48 0.59 2.10 6.76
C ALA A 48 -0.33 1.13 5.99
N SER A 49 -1.33 1.65 5.27
CA SER A 49 -2.25 0.83 4.48
C SER A 49 -1.53 0.11 3.33
N ASP A 50 -0.61 0.79 2.65
CA ASP A 50 0.14 0.20 1.54
C ASP A 50 1.18 -0.81 2.03
N MET A 51 1.82 -0.56 3.17
CA MET A 51 2.67 -1.54 3.85
C MET A 51 1.89 -2.83 4.16
N GLU A 52 0.64 -2.71 4.61
CA GLU A 52 -0.22 -3.87 4.85
C GLU A 52 -0.65 -4.58 3.57
N LEU A 53 -1.10 -3.79 2.58
CA LEU A 53 -1.63 -4.26 1.30
C LEU A 53 -0.59 -5.04 0.50
N TYR A 54 0.63 -4.48 0.38
CA TYR A 54 1.71 -5.08 -0.40
C TYR A 54 2.65 -5.96 0.43
N GLY A 55 2.47 -6.04 1.76
CA GLY A 55 3.36 -6.82 2.62
C GLY A 55 4.79 -6.26 2.69
N ILE A 56 4.92 -4.94 2.68
CA ILE A 56 6.20 -4.23 2.78
C ILE A 56 6.41 -3.76 4.22
N ASP A 57 7.60 -4.00 4.75
CA ASP A 57 7.95 -3.63 6.12
C ASP A 57 8.75 -2.32 6.23
N ASP A 58 9.31 -1.84 5.12
CA ASP A 58 10.01 -0.56 5.08
C ASP A 58 9.08 0.58 4.62
N PRO A 59 8.75 1.56 5.50
CA PRO A 59 7.90 2.69 5.12
C PRO A 59 8.55 3.59 4.05
N LEU A 60 9.88 3.60 3.91
CA LEU A 60 10.56 4.42 2.91
C LEU A 60 10.37 3.87 1.49
N THR A 61 10.29 2.56 1.34
CA THR A 61 9.90 1.91 0.08
C THR A 61 8.51 2.35 -0.36
N VAL A 62 7.54 2.37 0.56
CA VAL A 62 6.17 2.81 0.28
C VAL A 62 6.08 4.32 0.04
N LEU A 63 6.84 5.12 0.77
CA LEU A 63 6.97 6.56 0.53
C LEU A 63 7.41 6.83 -0.92
N ASP A 64 8.45 6.14 -1.38
CA ASP A 64 8.95 6.27 -2.76
C ASP A 64 7.85 5.93 -3.78
N TRP A 65 7.11 4.84 -3.56
CA TRP A 65 5.98 4.47 -4.41
C TRP A 65 4.87 5.50 -4.43
N ARG A 66 4.57 6.14 -3.29
CA ARG A 66 3.52 7.17 -3.19
C ARG A 66 3.92 8.46 -3.90
N LEU A 67 5.17 8.88 -3.74
CA LEU A 67 5.71 10.08 -4.39
C LEU A 67 5.69 9.95 -5.92
N HIS A 68 5.98 8.76 -6.45
CA HIS A 68 5.97 8.52 -7.89
C HIS A 68 4.61 8.01 -8.43
N GLY A 69 3.74 7.51 -7.56
CA GLY A 69 2.43 6.96 -7.95
C GLY A 69 1.35 8.02 -8.22
N SER A 70 1.51 9.26 -7.74
CA SER A 70 0.49 10.32 -7.87
C SER A 70 0.79 11.37 -8.94
N GLN A 71 1.87 11.20 -9.72
CA GLN A 71 2.50 12.31 -10.44
C GLN A 71 2.64 12.11 -11.96
N ASP A 72 1.62 11.56 -12.61
CA ASP A 72 1.42 11.92 -14.02
C ASP A 72 0.43 13.09 -14.10
N PRO A 73 0.88 14.36 -14.06
CA PRO A 73 -0.01 15.51 -14.23
C PRO A 73 -0.66 15.57 -15.63
N ALA A 74 -0.19 14.77 -16.59
CA ALA A 74 -0.80 14.62 -17.91
C ALA A 74 -1.72 13.38 -18.00
N ALA A 75 -1.68 12.47 -17.04
CA ALA A 75 -2.68 11.43 -16.92
C ALA A 75 -3.98 12.07 -16.45
N PRO A 76 -5.12 11.73 -17.08
CA PRO A 76 -6.42 12.09 -16.53
C PRO A 76 -6.48 11.71 -15.04
N LEU A 77 -6.86 12.65 -14.18
CA LEU A 77 -7.16 12.40 -12.75
C LEU A 77 -8.31 11.38 -12.55
N THR A 78 -8.99 11.01 -13.63
CA THR A 78 -9.82 9.81 -13.68
C THR A 78 -8.92 8.59 -13.80
N PRO A 79 -8.92 7.67 -12.83
CA PRO A 79 -8.41 6.32 -13.05
C PRO A 79 -9.02 5.85 -14.37
N ASP A 80 -8.22 5.39 -15.31
CA ASP A 80 -8.74 4.65 -16.46
C ASP A 80 -9.48 3.44 -15.86
N PRO A 81 -10.83 3.44 -15.85
CA PRO A 81 -11.58 2.38 -15.18
C PRO A 81 -11.36 1.03 -15.85
N ASP A 82 -10.82 1.03 -17.08
CA ASP A 82 -10.51 -0.17 -17.87
C ASP A 82 -9.07 -0.66 -17.65
N ARG A 83 -8.28 0.02 -16.79
CA ARG A 83 -6.87 -0.30 -16.57
C ARG A 83 -6.47 -0.14 -15.11
N GLU A 84 -7.11 -0.91 -14.24
CA GLU A 84 -6.62 -1.10 -12.86
C GLU A 84 -5.15 -1.57 -12.92
N PRO A 85 -4.22 -0.93 -12.18
CA PRO A 85 -2.83 -1.38 -12.10
C PRO A 85 -2.78 -2.85 -11.69
N ALA A 86 -1.98 -3.64 -12.40
CA ALA A 86 -1.86 -5.08 -12.14
C ALA A 86 -1.42 -5.36 -10.70
N SER A 87 -0.62 -4.45 -10.12
CA SER A 87 -0.22 -4.52 -8.71
C SER A 87 -1.40 -4.43 -7.74
N ILE A 88 -2.43 -3.61 -8.03
CA ILE A 88 -3.61 -3.45 -7.17
C ILE A 88 -4.48 -4.70 -7.25
N SER A 89 -4.76 -5.21 -8.45
CA SER A 89 -5.57 -6.43 -8.60
C SER A 89 -4.91 -7.63 -7.89
N ALA A 90 -3.59 -7.79 -8.02
CA ALA A 90 -2.85 -8.84 -7.31
C ALA A 90 -2.88 -8.65 -5.78
N ALA A 91 -2.78 -7.41 -5.29
CA ALA A 91 -2.85 -7.13 -3.86
C ALA A 91 -4.25 -7.42 -3.28
N LEU A 92 -5.32 -7.10 -4.04
CA LEU A 92 -6.70 -7.40 -3.66
C LEU A 92 -6.99 -8.91 -3.65
N GLU A 93 -6.43 -9.67 -4.59
CA GLU A 93 -6.49 -11.14 -4.57
C GLU A 93 -5.80 -11.69 -3.32
N ALA A 94 -4.58 -11.23 -3.02
CA ALA A 94 -3.86 -11.62 -1.81
C ALA A 94 -4.66 -11.30 -0.54
N ARG A 95 -5.33 -10.14 -0.51
CA ARG A 95 -6.18 -9.73 0.62
C ARG A 95 -7.40 -10.63 0.78
N THR A 96 -8.03 -11.02 -0.33
CA THR A 96 -9.20 -11.92 -0.32
C THR A 96 -8.82 -13.29 0.22
N LEU A 97 -7.68 -13.84 -0.20
CA LEU A 97 -7.12 -15.09 0.33
C LEU A 97 -6.83 -15.00 1.82
N ASP A 98 -6.24 -13.88 2.27
CA ASP A 98 -5.89 -13.66 3.67
C ASP A 98 -7.13 -13.54 4.56
N ALA A 99 -8.18 -12.84 4.09
CA ALA A 99 -9.45 -12.76 4.80
C ALA A 99 -10.09 -14.15 5.01
N GLY A 100 -10.08 -14.99 3.97
CA GLY A 100 -10.57 -16.37 4.06
C GLY A 100 -9.76 -17.22 5.05
N ARG A 101 -8.43 -17.05 5.05
CA ARG A 101 -7.51 -17.69 5.99
C ARG A 101 -7.77 -17.28 7.44
N GLU A 102 -7.91 -15.98 7.70
CA GLU A 102 -8.21 -15.42 9.03
C GLU A 102 -9.54 -15.97 9.57
N TYR A 103 -10.57 -16.01 8.73
CA TYR A 103 -11.86 -16.59 9.10
C TYR A 103 -11.76 -18.09 9.43
N ALA A 104 -11.04 -18.87 8.62
CA ALA A 104 -10.85 -20.30 8.87
C ALA A 104 -10.05 -20.56 10.17
N ALA A 105 -9.02 -19.75 10.44
CA ALA A 105 -8.26 -19.80 11.69
C ALA A 105 -9.13 -19.45 12.90
N PHE A 106 -9.98 -18.42 12.79
CA PHE A 106 -10.97 -18.06 13.80
C PHE A 106 -11.95 -19.22 14.06
N ALA A 107 -12.54 -19.80 13.02
CA ALA A 107 -13.50 -20.90 13.13
C ALA A 107 -12.88 -22.14 13.81
N LEU A 108 -11.61 -22.44 13.53
CA LEU A 108 -10.84 -23.48 14.22
C LEU A 108 -10.69 -23.18 15.72
N HIS A 109 -10.31 -21.94 16.06
CA HIS A 109 -10.08 -21.53 17.44
C HIS A 109 -11.37 -21.48 18.26
N ALA A 110 -12.46 -20.96 17.67
CA ALA A 110 -13.78 -20.88 18.29
C ALA A 110 -14.50 -22.24 18.40
N GLY A 111 -13.91 -23.31 17.86
CA GLY A 111 -14.46 -24.66 17.90
C GLY A 111 -15.66 -24.89 16.98
N HIS A 112 -15.88 -24.01 15.99
CA HIS A 112 -16.95 -24.13 15.00
C HIS A 112 -16.68 -25.20 13.94
N VAL A 113 -15.44 -25.69 13.85
CA VAL A 113 -15.05 -26.78 12.95
C VAL A 113 -15.19 -28.13 13.67
N PRO A 114 -15.99 -29.09 13.15
CA PRO A 114 -16.08 -30.45 13.67
C PRO A 114 -14.71 -31.14 13.74
N ASP A 115 -14.47 -31.95 14.78
CA ASP A 115 -13.15 -32.55 15.05
C ASP A 115 -12.59 -33.36 13.87
N GLU A 116 -13.46 -34.08 13.15
CA GLU A 116 -13.12 -34.85 11.95
C GLU A 116 -12.59 -34.01 10.77
N HIS A 117 -12.82 -32.70 10.77
CA HIS A 117 -12.36 -31.76 9.74
C HIS A 117 -11.22 -30.85 10.22
N ARG A 118 -10.95 -30.75 11.52
CA ARG A 118 -9.96 -29.81 12.08
C ARG A 118 -8.56 -29.98 11.50
N ALA A 119 -8.09 -31.22 11.34
CA ALA A 119 -6.77 -31.49 10.80
C ALA A 119 -6.63 -31.07 9.33
N ARG A 120 -7.70 -31.22 8.53
CA ARG A 120 -7.74 -30.76 7.13
C ARG A 120 -7.75 -29.24 7.06
N VAL A 121 -8.67 -28.60 7.78
CA VAL A 121 -8.78 -27.13 7.79
C VAL A 121 -7.50 -26.47 8.28
N ARG A 122 -6.80 -27.04 9.28
CA ARG A 122 -5.50 -26.51 9.72
C ARG A 122 -4.45 -26.55 8.61
N ARG A 123 -4.36 -27.67 7.87
CA ARG A 123 -3.45 -27.78 6.73
C ARG A 123 -3.80 -26.78 5.62
N ASP A 124 -5.09 -26.58 5.36
CA ASP A 124 -5.55 -25.63 4.34
C ASP A 124 -5.22 -24.18 4.74
N VAL A 125 -5.36 -23.82 6.03
CA VAL A 125 -4.92 -22.51 6.57
C VAL A 125 -3.42 -22.30 6.38
N ASP A 126 -2.60 -23.31 6.67
CA ASP A 126 -1.16 -23.22 6.48
C ASP A 126 -0.80 -23.05 4.99
N ALA A 127 -1.42 -23.84 4.09
CA ALA A 127 -1.20 -23.73 2.64
C ALA A 127 -1.63 -22.37 2.07
N VAL A 128 -2.74 -21.82 2.55
CA VAL A 128 -3.19 -20.47 2.14
C VAL A 128 -2.24 -19.39 2.66
N THR A 129 -1.56 -19.59 3.80
CA THR A 129 -0.56 -18.63 4.31
C THR A 129 0.58 -18.41 3.31
N ASP A 130 1.10 -19.51 2.74
CA ASP A 130 2.15 -19.44 1.73
C ASP A 130 1.65 -18.76 0.45
N HIS A 131 0.41 -19.04 0.04
CA HIS A 131 -0.21 -18.40 -1.13
C HIS A 131 -0.43 -16.89 -0.93
N VAL A 132 -0.89 -16.45 0.24
CA VAL A 132 -1.03 -15.03 0.57
C VAL A 132 0.32 -14.32 0.50
N THR A 133 1.37 -14.94 1.06
CA THR A 133 2.73 -14.39 1.06
C THR A 133 3.26 -14.26 -0.37
N ALA A 134 3.09 -15.29 -1.19
CA ALA A 134 3.46 -15.27 -2.60
C ALA A 134 2.70 -14.19 -3.37
N ALA A 135 1.39 -14.08 -3.18
CA ALA A 135 0.55 -13.10 -3.85
C ALA A 135 0.91 -11.65 -3.46
N LYS A 136 1.16 -11.37 -2.17
CA LYS A 136 1.68 -10.05 -1.71
C LYS A 136 3.04 -9.74 -2.33
N THR A 137 3.93 -10.73 -2.40
CA THR A 137 5.25 -10.59 -3.04
C THR A 137 5.12 -10.24 -4.52
N THR A 138 4.24 -10.95 -5.26
CA THR A 138 3.96 -10.64 -6.66
C THR A 138 3.38 -9.25 -6.82
N ALA A 139 2.42 -8.85 -5.97
CA ALA A 139 1.84 -7.50 -6.00
C ALA A 139 2.90 -6.42 -5.78
N ALA A 140 3.80 -6.61 -4.81
CA ALA A 140 4.91 -5.69 -4.55
C ALA A 140 5.89 -5.59 -5.72
N GLN A 141 6.22 -6.72 -6.37
CA GLN A 141 7.08 -6.74 -7.56
C GLN A 141 6.46 -5.99 -8.73
N LEU A 142 5.16 -6.20 -8.97
CA LEU A 142 4.41 -5.46 -9.99
C LEU A 142 4.40 -3.97 -9.66
N ARG A 143 4.18 -3.60 -8.39
CA ARG A 143 4.18 -2.20 -7.96
C ARG A 143 5.53 -1.54 -8.19
N ALA A 144 6.63 -2.21 -7.82
CA ALA A 144 7.97 -1.71 -8.07
C ALA A 144 8.23 -1.50 -9.56
N ALA A 145 7.85 -2.46 -10.41
CA ALA A 145 8.00 -2.34 -11.87
C ALA A 145 7.15 -1.20 -12.47
N GLU A 146 5.94 -0.98 -11.98
CA GLU A 146 5.10 0.16 -12.36
C GLU A 146 5.77 1.49 -11.97
N ILE A 147 6.31 1.58 -10.75
CA ILE A 147 7.02 2.78 -10.28
C ILE A 147 8.31 3.02 -11.08
N ASP A 148 9.06 1.99 -11.40
CA ASP A 148 10.26 2.09 -12.26
C ASP A 148 9.90 2.64 -13.65
N GLN A 149 8.76 2.21 -14.22
CA GLN A 149 8.27 2.78 -15.48
C GLN A 149 7.90 4.26 -15.33
N VAL A 150 7.27 4.67 -14.24
CA VAL A 150 6.99 6.09 -13.99
C VAL A 150 8.29 6.89 -13.85
N LYS A 151 9.31 6.33 -13.17
CA LYS A 151 10.63 6.95 -13.00
C LYS A 151 11.38 7.24 -14.30
N THR A 152 11.05 6.54 -15.38
CA THR A 152 11.58 6.87 -16.72
C THR A 152 11.06 8.20 -17.27
N ARG A 153 9.93 8.70 -16.75
CA ARG A 153 9.25 9.92 -17.22
C ARG A 153 9.26 11.05 -16.18
N PHE A 154 9.17 10.70 -14.90
CA PHE A 154 9.04 11.62 -13.78
C PHE A 154 9.94 11.19 -12.62
N ARG A 155 10.69 12.11 -12.04
CA ARG A 155 11.53 11.81 -10.87
C ARG A 155 11.42 12.89 -9.81
N VAL A 156 11.46 12.49 -8.55
CA VAL A 156 11.78 13.42 -7.46
C VAL A 156 13.30 13.56 -7.37
N ALA A 157 13.79 14.78 -7.27
CA ALA A 157 15.21 15.08 -7.11
C ALA A 157 15.75 14.49 -5.79
N GLU A 158 16.92 13.87 -5.86
CA GLU A 158 17.66 13.38 -4.68
C GLU A 158 18.41 14.57 -4.05
N ASP A 159 17.67 15.40 -3.30
CA ASP A 159 18.17 16.61 -2.64
C ASP A 159 17.78 16.69 -1.16
N ASP A 160 18.18 17.79 -0.49
CA ASP A 160 17.95 18.01 0.94
C ASP A 160 16.46 17.96 1.32
N GLY A 161 15.56 18.31 0.39
CA GLY A 161 14.12 18.26 0.63
C GLY A 161 13.60 16.82 0.69
N LEU A 162 14.05 15.96 -0.23
CA LEU A 162 13.74 14.53 -0.18
C LEU A 162 14.39 13.85 1.03
N ALA A 163 15.62 14.21 1.37
CA ALA A 163 16.30 13.73 2.57
C ALA A 163 15.50 14.07 3.84
N ALA A 164 15.07 15.33 3.99
CA ALA A 164 14.27 15.76 5.13
C ALA A 164 12.92 15.02 5.24
N LEU A 165 12.27 14.70 4.12
CA LEU A 165 11.05 13.89 4.12
C LEU A 165 11.32 12.45 4.56
N ARG A 166 12.40 11.84 4.05
CA ARG A 166 12.79 10.48 4.42
C ARG A 166 13.15 10.39 5.90
N ASP A 167 13.88 11.37 6.43
CA ASP A 167 14.23 11.45 7.85
C ASP A 167 12.96 11.54 8.71
N LEU A 168 12.00 12.39 8.35
CA LEU A 168 10.72 12.48 9.06
C LEU A 168 9.92 11.18 9.02
N VAL A 169 9.91 10.47 7.90
CA VAL A 169 9.20 9.18 7.79
C VAL A 169 9.91 8.09 8.59
N ALA A 170 11.24 8.08 8.58
CA ALA A 170 12.04 7.16 9.39
C ALA A 170 11.85 7.41 10.89
N ASP A 171 11.83 8.67 11.33
CA ASP A 171 11.56 9.05 12.71
C ASP A 171 10.16 8.61 13.17
N HIS A 172 9.18 8.61 12.27
CA HIS A 172 7.80 8.17 12.56
C HIS A 172 7.53 6.69 12.25
N ALA A 173 8.56 5.87 12.03
CA ALA A 173 8.37 4.47 11.63
C ALA A 173 7.54 3.67 12.66
N ALA A 174 7.75 3.93 13.95
CA ALA A 174 7.01 3.26 15.03
C ALA A 174 5.51 3.64 15.03
N GLU A 175 5.18 4.91 14.79
CA GLU A 175 3.79 5.35 14.67
C GLU A 175 3.12 4.79 13.40
N ILE A 176 3.86 4.68 12.30
CA ILE A 176 3.37 4.07 11.06
C ILE A 176 3.07 2.58 11.29
N ASP A 177 3.95 1.86 11.97
CA ASP A 177 3.72 0.45 12.34
C ASP A 177 2.52 0.27 13.28
N ALA A 178 2.35 1.18 14.25
CA ALA A 178 1.17 1.19 15.11
C ALA A 178 -0.13 1.40 14.31
N ALA A 179 -0.12 2.35 13.37
CA ALA A 179 -1.24 2.59 12.46
C ALA A 179 -1.51 1.38 11.54
N ARG A 180 -0.45 0.69 11.07
CA ARG A 180 -0.57 -0.55 10.29
C ARG A 180 -1.24 -1.66 11.10
N ALA A 181 -0.86 -1.81 12.36
CA ALA A 181 -1.48 -2.79 13.26
C ALA A 181 -2.95 -2.45 13.57
N GLU A 182 -3.29 -1.17 13.71
CA GLU A 182 -4.68 -0.71 13.83
C GLU A 182 -5.49 -1.01 12.56
N TYR A 183 -4.98 -0.63 11.39
CA TYR A 183 -5.59 -0.93 10.11
C TYR A 183 -5.87 -2.43 9.92
N ARG A 184 -4.91 -3.29 10.28
CA ARG A 184 -5.09 -4.76 10.27
C ARG A 184 -6.23 -5.20 11.19
N ARG A 185 -6.32 -4.65 12.41
CA ARG A 185 -7.40 -4.98 13.36
C ARG A 185 -8.77 -4.56 12.83
N ASP A 186 -8.87 -3.37 12.23
CA ASP A 186 -10.12 -2.86 11.66
C ASP A 186 -10.58 -3.71 10.48
N LEU A 187 -9.63 -4.13 9.63
CA LEU A 187 -9.91 -5.04 8.53
C LEU A 187 -10.45 -6.40 9.02
N ILE A 188 -9.80 -7.02 10.02
CA ILE A 188 -10.26 -8.27 10.63
C ILE A 188 -11.68 -8.09 11.20
N THR A 189 -11.91 -6.99 11.92
CA THR A 189 -13.20 -6.70 12.54
C THR A 189 -14.30 -6.56 11.49
N SER A 190 -14.03 -5.87 10.38
CA SER A 190 -14.95 -5.72 9.25
C SER A 190 -15.33 -7.07 8.60
N ILE A 191 -14.35 -7.95 8.40
CA ILE A 191 -14.56 -9.31 7.86
C ILE A 191 -15.46 -10.13 8.81
N LEU A 192 -15.22 -10.04 10.12
CA LEU A 192 -16.01 -10.77 11.12
C LEU A 192 -17.44 -10.24 11.26
N GLN A 193 -17.66 -8.93 11.07
CA GLN A 193 -18.99 -8.30 11.16
C GLN A 193 -19.83 -8.48 9.88
N HIS A 194 -19.18 -8.70 8.74
CA HIS A 194 -19.84 -8.98 7.45
C HIS A 194 -19.33 -10.30 6.86
N PRO A 195 -19.72 -11.46 7.42
CA PRO A 195 -19.36 -12.75 6.84
C PRO A 195 -19.87 -12.82 5.40
N GLN A 196 -18.95 -13.02 4.45
CA GLN A 196 -19.31 -13.25 3.05
C GLN A 196 -20.33 -14.40 2.98
N PRO A 197 -21.35 -14.30 2.11
CA PRO A 197 -22.31 -15.38 1.94
C PRO A 197 -21.55 -16.65 1.52
N SER A 198 -21.85 -17.77 2.18
CA SER A 198 -21.29 -19.06 1.82
C SER A 198 -21.44 -19.31 0.32
N PRO A 199 -20.42 -19.87 -0.37
CA PRO A 199 -20.59 -20.28 -1.75
C PRO A 199 -21.75 -21.29 -1.84
N PRO A 200 -22.56 -21.25 -2.92
CA PRO A 200 -23.67 -22.17 -3.07
C PRO A 200 -23.18 -23.63 -3.10
N PRO A 201 -24.02 -24.58 -2.63
CA PRO A 201 -23.68 -25.99 -2.46
C PRO A 201 -23.33 -26.72 -3.77
#